data_AF-A0A916CQU0-F1
#
_entry.id   AF-A0A916CQU0-F1
#
_cell.length_a   1.000
_cell.length_b   1.000
_cell.length_c   1.000
_cell.angle_alpha   90.00
_cell.angle_beta   90.00
_cell.angle_gamma   90.00
#
_symmetry.space_group_name_H-M   'P 1'
#
loop_
_entity.id
_entity.type
_entity.pdbx_description
1 polymer ?
#
loop_
_entity_poly.entity_id
_entity_poly.type
_entity_poly.pdbx_seq_one_letter_code
_entity_poly.pdbx_strand_id
1 'polypeptide(L)'
;INGYEVAEKTGMGGRMNTIMQTAFFAISGILPREAAIAEIKHAIEKSYGKRGEAVVKQNFEAVDATIASLHEVKVPAKVPSKTTRRLPVPKEAPDFVRNVLGQIIDSDGDNIPVSAFPVDGTFPTGTTQWEKRNLALEIPVWDADICIQCGKCVMVCPHAVIRHKVYDEKLLANAPETFKHMPSKFKEFSDGMAYTVQVAPEDCTGCTLCVEVCPVKDKRAVGRKAINMEPQPPLREAEAKNWDYFMSIPDLDRKLINPSTIKNSQLLRPLFEFSGACAGCGETPYVKLVSQLFGDRAVIANATGCSSIYGGNLPTTPWAKDANGRGPAWSNSLFEDNAEFGLGMRLTIDKQNEHARELLKSFEQELSTDWVEAILNADQTDDAGIAAQRERIAQLKNKLSKSSNSQAKDLISLADNLVKKSVWIIGGDGWAYDIGYGGLDHVLASGRNVNILVLDTEVYSN
;
A
#
# COMPACT_ATOMS: atom_id res chain seq x y z
N ILE A 1 25.31 23.81 3.69
CA ILE A 1 25.20 23.10 4.99
C ILE A 1 24.54 21.75 4.76
N ASN A 2 25.03 20.70 5.42
CA ASN A 2 24.35 19.40 5.49
C ASN A 2 23.63 19.29 6.84
N GLY A 3 22.30 19.42 6.85
CA GLY A 3 21.54 19.47 8.09
C GLY A 3 21.53 18.16 8.87
N TYR A 4 21.47 17.01 8.17
CA TYR A 4 21.45 15.69 8.80
C TYR A 4 22.76 15.38 9.50
N GLU A 5 23.89 15.71 8.86
CA GLU A 5 25.21 15.52 9.44
C GLU A 5 25.41 16.37 10.71
N VAL A 6 24.92 17.63 10.70
CA VAL A 6 24.95 18.48 11.91
C VAL A 6 24.04 17.90 12.99
N ALA A 7 22.85 17.42 12.64
CA ALA A 7 21.92 16.83 13.59
C ALA A 7 22.50 15.56 14.24
N GLU A 8 23.13 14.69 13.45
CA GLU A 8 23.81 13.49 13.94
C GLU A 8 24.97 13.83 14.90
N LYS A 9 25.86 14.73 14.48
CA LYS A 9 27.01 15.18 15.30
C LYS A 9 26.60 15.80 16.63
N THR A 10 25.42 16.42 16.68
CA THR A 10 24.89 17.10 17.87
C THR A 10 23.89 16.21 18.63
N GLY A 11 23.70 14.96 18.22
CA GLY A 11 22.77 14.01 18.84
C GLY A 11 21.28 14.36 18.65
N MET A 12 20.95 15.31 17.79
CA MET A 12 19.58 15.76 17.50
C MET A 12 18.77 14.73 16.69
N GLY A 13 19.39 13.60 16.33
CA GLY A 13 18.79 12.57 15.48
C GLY A 13 18.45 13.14 14.11
N GLY A 14 17.22 12.91 13.64
CA GLY A 14 16.74 13.49 12.38
C GLY A 14 16.20 14.93 12.46
N ARG A 15 16.30 15.61 13.61
CA ARG A 15 15.68 16.94 13.82
C ARG A 15 16.57 18.05 13.29
N MET A 16 16.17 18.65 12.17
CA MET A 16 16.90 19.76 11.53
C MET A 16 16.24 21.14 11.70
N ASN A 17 15.15 21.26 12.46
CA ASN A 17 14.40 22.50 12.63
C ASN A 17 15.27 23.65 13.17
N THR A 18 15.95 23.45 14.30
CA THR A 18 16.84 24.46 14.91
C THR A 18 18.02 24.81 13.99
N ILE A 19 18.54 23.81 13.27
CA ILE A 19 19.66 23.94 12.33
C ILE A 19 19.25 24.82 11.13
N MET A 20 18.12 24.52 10.49
CA MET A 20 17.62 25.29 9.34
C MET A 20 17.15 26.69 9.74
N GLN A 21 16.53 26.85 10.92
CA GLN A 21 16.15 28.16 11.46
C GLN A 21 17.40 29.02 11.70
N THR A 22 18.44 28.45 12.27
CA THR A 22 19.72 29.14 12.48
C THR A 22 20.35 29.55 11.15
N ALA A 23 20.36 28.65 10.16
CA ALA A 23 20.85 28.95 8.83
C ALA A 23 20.09 30.13 8.19
N PHE A 24 18.75 30.13 8.27
CA PHE A 24 17.90 31.21 7.75
C PHE A 24 18.25 32.57 8.36
N PHE A 25 18.30 32.68 9.68
CA PHE A 25 18.61 33.96 10.33
C PHE A 25 20.06 34.40 10.12
N ALA A 26 20.99 33.46 9.99
CA ALA A 26 22.39 33.77 9.74
C ALA A 26 22.64 34.38 8.35
N ILE A 27 21.78 34.11 7.36
CA ILE A 27 21.97 34.54 5.96
C ILE A 27 20.91 35.51 5.44
N SER A 28 19.73 35.59 6.07
CA SER A 28 18.60 36.40 5.57
C SER A 28 18.82 37.91 5.64
N GLY A 29 19.69 38.37 6.55
CA GLY A 29 19.94 39.80 6.76
C GLY A 29 18.81 40.57 7.43
N ILE A 30 17.75 39.89 7.91
CA ILE A 30 16.61 40.53 8.61
C ILE A 30 17.04 41.16 9.94
N LEU A 31 18.00 40.53 10.63
CA LEU A 31 18.60 41.01 11.86
C LEU A 31 20.13 40.93 11.79
N PRO A 32 20.85 41.76 12.56
CA PRO A 32 22.28 41.55 12.78
C PRO A 32 22.53 40.12 13.28
N ARG A 33 23.51 39.43 12.68
CA ARG A 33 23.74 37.99 12.90
C ARG A 33 23.87 37.62 14.38
N GLU A 34 24.62 38.40 15.16
CA GLU A 34 24.81 38.17 16.59
C GLU A 34 23.50 38.30 17.39
N ALA A 35 22.71 39.34 17.09
CA ALA A 35 21.40 39.53 17.70
C ALA A 35 20.45 38.39 17.34
N ALA A 36 20.46 37.93 16.09
CA ALA A 36 19.62 36.82 15.65
C ALA A 36 19.99 35.50 16.37
N ILE A 37 21.28 35.21 16.53
CA ILE A 37 21.76 34.02 17.26
C ILE A 37 21.37 34.11 18.74
N ALA A 38 21.52 35.28 19.36
CA ALA A 38 21.10 35.49 20.75
C ALA A 38 19.59 35.25 20.94
N GLU A 39 18.76 35.80 20.07
CA GLU A 39 17.31 35.60 20.11
C GLU A 39 16.90 34.14 19.86
N ILE A 40 17.59 33.43 18.97
CA ILE A 40 17.36 31.98 18.77
C ILE A 40 17.65 31.21 20.06
N LYS A 41 18.79 31.47 20.71
CA LYS A 41 19.15 30.79 21.97
C LYS A 41 18.15 31.12 23.09
N HIS A 42 17.72 32.37 23.19
CA HIS A 42 16.67 32.78 24.13
C HIS A 42 15.32 32.08 23.84
N ALA A 43 14.91 31.96 22.58
CA ALA A 43 13.69 31.25 22.19
C ALA A 43 13.76 29.74 22.49
N ILE A 44 14.94 29.12 22.33
CA ILE A 44 15.21 27.73 22.70
C ILE A 44 15.03 27.54 24.21
N GLU A 45 15.60 28.41 25.04
CA GLU A 45 15.43 28.34 26.50
C GLU A 45 13.96 28.45 26.90
N LYS A 46 13.24 29.43 26.33
CA LYS A 46 11.82 29.62 26.60
C LYS A 46 10.98 28.40 26.21
N SER A 47 11.28 27.80 25.06
CA SER A 47 10.49 26.69 24.50
C SER A 47 10.82 25.34 25.13
N TYR A 48 12.10 25.10 25.42
CA TYR A 48 12.62 23.79 25.82
C TYR A 48 13.15 23.75 27.25
N GLY A 49 13.17 24.86 28.00
CA GLY A 49 13.66 24.89 29.39
C GLY A 49 12.96 23.87 30.30
N LYS A 50 11.65 23.64 30.09
CA LYS A 50 10.88 22.61 30.82
C LYS A 50 11.29 21.16 30.51
N ARG A 51 12.01 20.92 29.40
CA ARG A 51 12.52 19.60 28.98
C ARG A 51 13.89 19.27 29.59
N GLY A 52 14.46 20.18 30.37
CA GLY A 52 15.73 20.01 31.07
C GLY A 52 16.91 20.66 30.34
N GLU A 53 17.95 20.98 31.12
CA GLU A 53 19.13 21.71 30.66
C GLU A 53 19.89 20.97 29.55
N ALA A 54 19.95 19.64 29.60
CA ALA A 54 20.60 18.83 28.58
C ALA A 54 20.01 19.07 27.18
N VAL A 55 18.67 19.18 27.06
CA VAL A 55 17.98 19.43 25.79
C VAL A 55 18.24 20.84 25.28
N VAL A 56 18.27 21.83 26.17
CA VAL A 56 18.59 23.22 25.81
C VAL A 56 20.03 23.33 25.32
N LYS A 57 20.99 22.76 26.06
CA LYS A 57 22.41 22.74 25.70
C LYS A 57 22.63 22.06 24.34
N GLN A 58 21.96 20.94 24.11
CA GLN A 58 22.04 20.23 22.84
C GLN A 58 21.55 21.08 21.66
N ASN A 59 20.47 21.85 21.85
CA ASN A 59 20.01 22.79 20.84
C ASN A 59 20.99 23.95 20.63
N PHE A 60 21.65 24.44 21.68
CA PHE A 60 22.70 25.46 21.55
C PHE A 60 23.91 24.95 20.76
N GLU A 61 24.35 23.73 21.05
CA GLU A 61 25.42 23.06 20.29
C GLU A 61 25.01 22.91 18.82
N ALA A 62 23.73 22.60 18.54
CA ALA A 62 23.21 22.57 17.17
C ALA A 62 23.25 23.94 16.48
N VAL A 63 22.89 25.03 17.18
CA VAL A 63 23.01 26.40 16.66
C VAL A 63 24.47 26.70 16.29
N ASP A 64 25.39 26.44 17.21
CA ASP A 64 26.82 26.78 17.03
C ASP A 64 27.45 25.92 15.92
N ALA A 65 27.17 24.62 15.89
CA ALA A 65 27.62 23.71 14.84
C ALA A 65 27.04 24.06 13.46
N THR A 66 25.81 24.57 13.41
CA THR A 66 25.20 25.08 12.17
C THR A 66 26.03 26.22 11.62
N ILE A 67 26.30 27.24 12.45
CA ILE A 67 27.07 28.42 12.05
C ILE A 67 28.46 28.05 11.53
N ALA A 68 29.15 27.12 12.19
CA ALA A 68 30.45 26.62 11.76
C ALA A 68 30.39 25.80 10.44
N SER A 69 29.25 25.18 10.16
CA SER A 69 29.04 24.32 8.98
C SER A 69 28.41 25.06 7.79
N LEU A 70 28.06 26.34 7.95
CA LEU A 70 27.60 27.20 6.87
C LEU A 70 28.78 27.59 5.97
N HIS A 71 28.63 27.29 4.69
CA HIS A 71 29.56 27.71 3.65
C HIS A 71 28.75 28.12 2.42
N GLU A 72 29.23 29.14 1.72
CA GLU A 72 28.65 29.59 0.47
C GLU A 72 29.06 28.63 -0.65
N VAL A 73 28.09 28.10 -1.39
CA VAL A 73 28.34 27.32 -2.59
C VAL A 73 28.36 28.27 -3.78
N LYS A 74 29.54 28.47 -4.38
CA LYS A 74 29.68 29.31 -5.57
C LYS A 74 29.05 28.61 -6.78
N VAL A 75 27.91 29.13 -7.25
CA VAL A 75 27.21 28.60 -8.42
C VAL A 75 27.86 29.15 -9.71
N PRO A 76 28.24 28.29 -10.68
CA PRO A 76 28.81 28.76 -11.94
C PRO A 76 27.77 29.48 -12.79
N ALA A 77 28.20 30.49 -13.56
CA ALA A 77 27.32 31.27 -14.44
C ALA A 77 26.67 30.46 -15.57
N LYS A 78 27.27 29.30 -15.92
CA LYS A 78 26.69 28.31 -16.84
C LYS A 78 26.62 26.98 -16.12
N VAL A 79 25.44 26.36 -16.11
CA VAL A 79 25.24 25.02 -15.56
C VAL A 79 25.67 23.99 -16.61
N PRO A 80 26.75 23.21 -16.39
CA PRO A 80 27.21 22.22 -17.36
C PRO A 80 26.42 20.90 -17.29
N SER A 81 25.54 20.75 -16.28
CA SER A 81 24.79 19.53 -16.05
C SER A 81 23.82 19.25 -17.19
N LYS A 82 23.80 17.99 -17.65
CA LYS A 82 22.80 17.46 -18.58
C LYS A 82 21.66 16.74 -17.86
N THR A 83 21.72 16.65 -16.53
CA THR A 83 20.72 15.96 -15.72
C THR A 83 19.45 16.81 -15.64
N THR A 84 18.32 16.21 -15.99
CA THR A 84 17.00 16.85 -15.89
C THR A 84 16.33 16.50 -14.57
N ARG A 85 15.33 17.31 -14.17
CA ARG A 85 14.40 16.89 -13.10
C ARG A 85 13.77 15.55 -13.50
N ARG A 86 13.55 14.67 -12.51
CA ARG A 86 12.76 13.46 -12.72
C ARG A 86 11.33 13.86 -13.05
N LEU A 87 10.66 13.03 -13.85
CA LEU A 87 9.22 13.18 -14.05
C LEU A 87 8.49 12.89 -12.74
N PRO A 88 7.32 13.51 -12.50
CA PRO A 88 6.52 13.28 -11.29
C PRO A 88 6.09 11.81 -11.14
N VAL A 89 5.87 11.14 -12.27
CA VAL A 89 5.60 9.70 -12.37
C VAL A 89 6.37 9.12 -13.56
N PRO A 90 6.64 7.79 -13.60
CA PRO A 90 7.29 7.12 -14.73
C PRO A 90 6.54 7.30 -16.05
N LYS A 91 7.25 7.19 -17.18
CA LYS A 91 6.67 7.36 -18.53
C LYS A 91 5.69 6.25 -18.89
N GLU A 92 5.84 5.11 -18.24
CA GLU A 92 5.06 3.90 -18.42
C GLU A 92 3.70 3.97 -17.69
N ALA A 93 3.51 4.93 -16.79
CA ALA A 93 2.26 5.11 -16.07
C ALA A 93 1.10 5.41 -17.05
N PRO A 94 -0.15 5.01 -16.77
CA PRO A 94 -1.29 5.28 -17.67
C PRO A 94 -1.50 6.78 -17.95
N ASP A 95 -2.15 7.11 -19.07
CA ASP A 95 -2.33 8.50 -19.53
C ASP A 95 -2.95 9.41 -18.47
N PHE A 96 -4.01 8.97 -17.78
CA PHE A 96 -4.63 9.73 -16.69
C PHE A 96 -3.65 9.95 -15.52
N VAL A 97 -2.83 8.95 -15.19
CA VAL A 97 -1.82 9.05 -14.14
C VAL A 97 -0.73 10.05 -14.53
N ARG A 98 -0.25 10.04 -15.78
CA ARG A 98 0.80 10.97 -16.22
C ARG A 98 0.29 12.40 -16.36
N ASN A 99 -0.85 12.55 -17.03
CA ASN A 99 -1.30 13.86 -17.51
C ASN A 99 -2.20 14.60 -16.51
N VAL A 100 -2.80 13.89 -15.54
CA VAL A 100 -3.64 14.50 -14.49
C VAL A 100 -2.97 14.33 -13.14
N LEU A 101 -2.80 13.09 -12.67
CA LEU A 101 -2.27 12.83 -11.33
C LEU A 101 -0.82 13.33 -11.19
N GLY A 102 0.00 13.15 -12.23
CA GLY A 102 1.38 13.60 -12.27
C GLY A 102 1.51 15.12 -12.16
N GLN A 103 0.57 15.89 -12.72
CA GLN A 103 0.56 17.35 -12.56
C GLN A 103 0.21 17.74 -11.12
N ILE A 104 -0.75 17.05 -10.49
CA ILE A 104 -1.07 17.26 -9.06
C ILE A 104 0.15 16.95 -8.20
N ILE A 105 0.86 15.85 -8.48
CA ILE A 105 2.10 15.45 -7.76
C ILE A 105 3.20 16.50 -7.93
N ASP A 106 3.35 17.11 -9.11
CA ASP A 106 4.33 18.19 -9.36
C ASP A 106 3.89 19.56 -8.80
N SER A 107 2.80 19.60 -8.01
CA SER A 107 2.21 20.82 -7.46
C SER A 107 1.70 21.80 -8.53
N ASP A 108 1.20 21.28 -9.66
CA ASP A 108 0.62 22.02 -10.78
C ASP A 108 -0.87 21.68 -10.99
N GLY A 109 -1.55 21.27 -9.93
CA GLY A 109 -2.94 20.80 -9.98
C GLY A 109 -3.96 21.89 -10.36
N ASP A 110 -3.73 23.14 -9.97
CA ASP A 110 -4.62 24.29 -10.23
C ASP A 110 -4.75 24.64 -11.72
N ASN A 111 -3.80 24.22 -12.56
CA ASN A 111 -3.81 24.48 -14.00
C ASN A 111 -4.54 23.39 -14.81
N ILE A 112 -4.99 22.32 -14.17
CA ILE A 112 -5.70 21.22 -14.82
C ILE A 112 -7.14 21.66 -15.14
N PRO A 113 -7.61 21.58 -16.41
CA PRO A 113 -8.95 21.99 -16.75
C PRO A 113 -10.00 21.03 -16.19
N VAL A 114 -11.20 21.53 -15.90
CA VAL A 114 -12.35 20.73 -15.41
C VAL A 114 -12.64 19.52 -16.31
N SER A 115 -12.44 19.64 -17.63
CA SER A 115 -12.65 18.56 -18.60
C SER A 115 -11.71 17.36 -18.44
N ALA A 116 -10.63 17.49 -17.67
CA ALA A 116 -9.70 16.39 -17.40
C ALA A 116 -10.21 15.44 -16.30
N PHE A 117 -11.23 15.85 -15.53
CA PHE A 117 -11.74 15.09 -14.39
C PHE A 117 -13.01 14.29 -14.75
N PRO A 118 -13.20 13.11 -14.14
CA PRO A 118 -14.42 12.34 -14.27
C PRO A 118 -15.61 13.08 -13.63
N VAL A 119 -16.78 13.03 -14.26
CA VAL A 119 -17.97 13.80 -13.85
C VAL A 119 -18.57 13.36 -12.52
N ASP A 120 -18.29 12.12 -12.10
CA ASP A 120 -18.79 11.48 -10.89
C ASP A 120 -17.73 11.41 -9.78
N GLY A 121 -16.53 11.94 -10.03
CA GLY A 121 -15.42 11.84 -9.09
C GLY A 121 -14.80 10.44 -8.95
N THR A 122 -15.07 9.50 -9.87
CA THR A 122 -14.50 8.14 -9.83
C THR A 122 -13.04 8.13 -10.32
N PHE A 123 -12.09 7.81 -9.45
CA PHE A 123 -10.66 7.73 -9.80
C PHE A 123 -10.21 6.29 -10.12
N PRO A 124 -9.19 6.11 -10.97
CA PRO A 124 -8.60 4.79 -11.20
C PRO A 124 -7.92 4.27 -9.93
N THR A 125 -7.96 2.95 -9.77
CA THR A 125 -7.34 2.26 -8.63
C THR A 125 -5.88 1.89 -8.91
N GLY A 126 -5.09 1.72 -7.85
CA GLY A 126 -3.71 1.20 -7.94
C GLY A 126 -2.75 2.19 -8.55
N THR A 127 -2.91 3.48 -8.25
CA THR A 127 -2.08 4.54 -8.83
C THR A 127 -0.85 4.88 -7.99
N THR A 128 -0.82 4.49 -6.71
CA THR A 128 0.36 4.67 -5.82
C THR A 128 1.61 3.95 -6.33
N GLN A 129 1.46 2.85 -7.08
CA GLN A 129 2.59 2.12 -7.66
C GLN A 129 3.45 2.95 -8.63
N TRP A 130 2.94 4.09 -9.09
CA TRP A 130 3.63 5.02 -9.98
C TRP A 130 4.31 6.18 -9.26
N GLU A 131 4.14 6.35 -7.94
CA GLU A 131 4.70 7.49 -7.24
C GLU A 131 6.22 7.39 -7.04
N LYS A 132 6.71 6.23 -6.58
CA LYS A 132 8.16 6.00 -6.33
C LYS A 132 8.79 7.13 -5.52
N ARG A 133 8.14 7.51 -4.42
CA ARG A 133 8.38 8.73 -3.61
C ARG A 133 9.83 8.86 -3.12
N ASN A 134 10.51 7.74 -2.93
CA ASN A 134 11.92 7.63 -2.60
C ASN A 134 12.35 8.44 -1.36
N LEU A 135 11.67 8.20 -0.23
CA LEU A 135 11.80 9.02 0.97
C LEU A 135 12.79 8.48 2.01
N ALA A 136 13.05 7.17 2.03
CA ALA A 136 13.85 6.55 3.06
C ALA A 136 15.36 6.74 2.84
N LEU A 137 16.10 7.06 3.90
CA LEU A 137 17.57 7.10 3.86
C LEU A 137 18.20 5.71 3.98
N GLU A 138 17.50 4.79 4.64
CA GLU A 138 17.87 3.39 4.80
C GLU A 138 16.73 2.47 4.39
N ILE A 139 17.05 1.30 3.85
CA ILE A 139 16.08 0.28 3.46
C ILE A 139 16.47 -1.09 4.00
N PRO A 140 15.51 -2.01 4.19
CA PRO A 140 15.82 -3.36 4.62
C PRO A 140 16.54 -4.14 3.51
N VAL A 141 17.67 -4.76 3.83
CA VAL A 141 18.43 -5.65 2.96
C VAL A 141 18.32 -7.08 3.45
N TRP A 142 17.87 -7.96 2.55
CA TRP A 142 17.68 -9.37 2.83
C TRP A 142 18.99 -10.16 2.75
N ASP A 143 19.18 -11.06 3.73
CA ASP A 143 20.25 -12.05 3.81
C ASP A 143 19.66 -13.45 3.63
N ALA A 144 19.92 -14.05 2.46
CA ALA A 144 19.35 -15.32 2.06
C ALA A 144 19.94 -16.51 2.84
N ASP A 145 21.19 -16.41 3.31
CA ASP A 145 21.93 -17.53 3.91
C ASP A 145 21.34 -17.96 5.26
N ILE A 146 20.85 -16.98 6.03
CA ILE A 146 20.30 -17.20 7.38
C ILE A 146 18.77 -17.09 7.41
N CYS A 147 18.13 -16.82 6.28
CA CYS A 147 16.68 -16.70 6.21
C CYS A 147 15.97 -18.04 6.43
N ILE A 148 14.93 -18.02 7.28
CA ILE A 148 14.09 -19.18 7.58
C ILE A 148 12.75 -19.17 6.82
N GLN A 149 12.54 -18.23 5.90
CA GLN A 149 11.36 -18.14 5.01
C GLN A 149 10.01 -18.07 5.74
N CYS A 150 9.96 -17.34 6.87
CA CYS A 150 8.75 -17.28 7.71
C CYS A 150 7.68 -16.26 7.25
N GLY A 151 8.00 -15.36 6.32
CA GLY A 151 7.07 -14.33 5.83
C GLY A 151 6.69 -13.21 6.82
N LYS A 152 7.20 -13.21 8.06
CA LYS A 152 6.84 -12.22 9.07
C LYS A 152 7.18 -10.78 8.65
N CYS A 153 8.33 -10.57 8.02
CA CYS A 153 8.74 -9.26 7.51
C CYS A 153 7.78 -8.70 6.45
N VAL A 154 7.22 -9.57 5.60
CA VAL A 154 6.21 -9.24 4.59
C VAL A 154 4.86 -8.94 5.25
N MET A 155 4.48 -9.75 6.25
CA MET A 155 3.22 -9.60 6.97
C MET A 155 3.09 -8.25 7.67
N VAL A 156 4.12 -7.83 8.41
CA VAL A 156 4.07 -6.60 9.23
C VAL A 156 4.29 -5.32 8.42
N CYS A 157 4.67 -5.43 7.14
CA CYS A 157 4.98 -4.25 6.35
C CYS A 157 3.72 -3.40 6.11
N PRO A 158 3.69 -2.14 6.60
CA PRO A 158 2.50 -1.29 6.46
C PRO A 158 2.31 -0.74 5.05
N HIS A 159 3.30 -0.86 4.17
CA HIS A 159 3.26 -0.27 2.82
C HIS A 159 3.35 -1.31 1.70
N ALA A 160 3.37 -2.61 2.02
CA ALA A 160 3.60 -3.70 1.08
C ALA A 160 4.88 -3.56 0.23
N VAL A 161 5.90 -2.89 0.77
CA VAL A 161 7.19 -2.60 0.10
C VAL A 161 8.18 -3.76 0.17
N ILE A 162 7.92 -4.75 1.02
CA ILE A 162 8.69 -5.98 1.09
C ILE A 162 7.75 -7.14 0.83
N ARG A 163 8.11 -7.98 -0.14
CA ARG A 163 7.31 -9.13 -0.58
C ARG A 163 8.19 -10.35 -0.72
N HIS A 164 7.56 -11.51 -0.78
CA HIS A 164 8.25 -12.73 -1.15
C HIS A 164 7.51 -13.49 -2.23
N LYS A 165 8.24 -14.31 -2.98
CA LYS A 165 7.69 -15.24 -3.98
C LYS A 165 8.39 -16.57 -3.89
N VAL A 166 7.66 -17.60 -4.28
CA VAL A 166 8.19 -18.92 -4.61
C VAL A 166 7.88 -19.19 -6.08
N TYR A 167 8.85 -19.62 -6.87
CA TYR A 167 8.73 -19.72 -8.33
C TYR A 167 9.71 -20.75 -8.92
N ASP A 168 9.47 -21.24 -10.14
CA ASP A 168 10.34 -22.21 -10.83
C ASP A 168 11.76 -21.62 -11.02
N GLU A 169 12.79 -22.35 -10.60
CA GLU A 169 14.20 -21.94 -10.68
C GLU A 169 14.63 -21.56 -12.10
N LYS A 170 13.99 -22.10 -13.15
CA LYS A 170 14.28 -21.74 -14.55
C LYS A 170 14.12 -20.26 -14.84
N LEU A 171 13.26 -19.56 -14.09
CA LEU A 171 13.07 -18.13 -14.27
C LEU A 171 14.35 -17.34 -13.95
N LEU A 172 15.21 -17.87 -13.07
CA LEU A 172 16.48 -17.24 -12.65
C LEU A 172 17.47 -17.03 -13.80
N ALA A 173 17.31 -17.74 -14.93
CA ALA A 173 18.16 -17.58 -16.10
C ALA A 173 18.18 -16.13 -16.65
N ASN A 174 17.10 -15.38 -16.41
CA ASN A 174 16.96 -13.99 -16.83
C ASN A 174 17.03 -12.98 -15.66
N ALA A 175 17.40 -13.44 -14.46
CA ALA A 175 17.46 -12.58 -13.29
C ALA A 175 18.65 -11.58 -13.39
N PRO A 176 18.49 -10.35 -12.88
CA PRO A 176 19.62 -9.45 -12.69
C PRO A 176 20.73 -10.09 -11.85
N GLU A 177 21.99 -9.72 -12.10
CA GLU A 177 23.16 -10.27 -11.37
C GLU A 177 23.04 -10.09 -9.84
N THR A 178 22.43 -8.99 -9.40
CA THR A 178 22.21 -8.66 -7.98
C THR A 178 20.95 -9.30 -7.38
N PHE A 179 20.20 -10.10 -8.14
CA PHE A 179 18.94 -10.67 -7.70
C PHE A 179 19.15 -11.87 -6.77
N LYS A 180 18.97 -11.64 -5.47
CA LYS A 180 19.13 -12.65 -4.44
C LYS A 180 18.00 -13.67 -4.50
N HIS A 181 18.35 -14.94 -4.30
CA HIS A 181 17.41 -16.06 -4.19
C HIS A 181 18.01 -17.16 -3.31
N MET A 182 17.18 -18.09 -2.86
CA MET A 182 17.58 -19.33 -2.20
C MET A 182 16.58 -20.45 -2.55
N PRO A 183 16.93 -21.74 -2.36
CA PRO A 183 15.96 -22.82 -2.54
C PRO A 183 14.76 -22.67 -1.61
N SER A 184 13.57 -22.95 -2.10
CA SER A 184 12.34 -22.89 -1.31
C SER A 184 12.30 -23.99 -0.25
N LYS A 185 11.86 -23.62 0.95
CA LYS A 185 11.61 -24.52 2.09
C LYS A 185 10.11 -24.70 2.36
N PHE A 186 9.26 -24.28 1.43
CA PHE A 186 7.83 -24.56 1.48
C PHE A 186 7.59 -26.02 1.09
N LYS A 187 6.81 -26.75 1.91
CA LYS A 187 6.62 -28.20 1.71
C LYS A 187 5.91 -28.49 0.40
N GLU A 188 4.99 -27.63 0.03
CA GLU A 188 4.15 -27.69 -1.16
C GLU A 188 4.89 -27.22 -2.42
N PHE A 189 6.01 -26.52 -2.25
CA PHE A 189 6.74 -25.83 -3.32
C PHE A 189 8.25 -25.95 -3.09
N SER A 190 8.78 -27.17 -2.88
CA SER A 190 10.21 -27.39 -2.55
C SER A 190 11.06 -27.66 -3.79
N ASP A 191 10.67 -28.65 -4.60
CA ASP A 191 11.57 -29.24 -5.59
C ASP A 191 11.63 -28.38 -6.87
N GLY A 192 12.82 -27.90 -7.22
CA GLY A 192 13.04 -27.03 -8.39
C GLY A 192 12.44 -25.63 -8.25
N MET A 193 12.15 -25.19 -7.01
CA MET A 193 11.54 -23.90 -6.72
C MET A 193 12.50 -23.00 -5.95
N ALA A 194 12.66 -21.77 -6.41
CA ALA A 194 13.39 -20.71 -5.74
C ALA A 194 12.46 -19.88 -4.85
N TYR A 195 13.05 -19.23 -3.85
CA TYR A 195 12.43 -18.29 -2.94
C TYR A 195 13.24 -16.99 -2.90
N THR A 196 12.54 -15.86 -2.99
CA THR A 196 13.13 -14.53 -2.85
C THR A 196 12.29 -13.66 -1.95
N VAL A 197 12.94 -12.88 -1.08
CA VAL A 197 12.36 -11.69 -0.44
C VAL A 197 12.93 -10.47 -1.16
N GLN A 198 12.05 -9.64 -1.74
CA GLN A 198 12.44 -8.45 -2.48
C GLN A 198 11.81 -7.20 -1.88
N VAL A 199 12.56 -6.10 -1.90
CA VAL A 199 12.15 -4.79 -1.37
C VAL A 199 12.00 -3.81 -2.53
N ALA A 200 10.95 -2.99 -2.50
CA ALA A 200 10.72 -1.85 -3.38
C ALA A 200 11.47 -0.64 -2.79
N PRO A 201 12.67 -0.30 -3.29
CA PRO A 201 13.54 0.67 -2.61
C PRO A 201 12.95 2.08 -2.62
N GLU A 202 12.23 2.46 -3.69
CA GLU A 202 11.67 3.79 -3.87
C GLU A 202 10.31 3.97 -3.18
N ASP A 203 9.69 2.91 -2.66
CA ASP A 203 8.41 2.99 -1.94
C ASP A 203 8.57 2.77 -0.43
N CYS A 204 9.73 2.26 0.01
CA CYS A 204 10.02 2.03 1.42
C CYS A 204 10.03 3.33 2.22
N THR A 205 9.44 3.29 3.42
CA THR A 205 9.35 4.41 4.37
C THR A 205 10.38 4.34 5.49
N GLY A 206 11.20 3.27 5.55
CA GLY A 206 12.27 3.15 6.54
C GLY A 206 11.82 2.83 7.98
N CYS A 207 10.58 2.35 8.19
CA CYS A 207 9.98 2.16 9.53
C CYS A 207 10.54 1.02 10.39
N THR A 208 11.52 0.26 9.91
CA THR A 208 12.24 -0.84 10.60
C THR A 208 11.42 -2.03 11.13
N LEU A 209 10.09 -2.02 11.09
CA LEU A 209 9.23 -3.11 11.59
C LEU A 209 9.57 -4.50 11.05
N CYS A 210 9.95 -4.58 9.77
CA CYS A 210 10.34 -5.84 9.13
C CYS A 210 11.64 -6.43 9.72
N VAL A 211 12.57 -5.57 10.15
CA VAL A 211 13.80 -5.95 10.86
C VAL A 211 13.46 -6.33 12.29
N GLU A 212 12.62 -5.55 12.97
CA GLU A 212 12.24 -5.82 14.36
C GLU A 212 11.58 -7.20 14.53
N VAL A 213 10.61 -7.53 13.67
CA VAL A 213 9.87 -8.80 13.74
C VAL A 213 10.71 -10.01 13.30
N CYS A 214 11.85 -9.81 12.65
CA CYS A 214 12.64 -10.91 12.11
C CYS A 214 13.16 -11.80 13.26
N PRO A 215 12.76 -13.09 13.32
CA PRO A 215 13.07 -13.95 14.47
C PRO A 215 14.47 -14.55 14.41
N VAL A 216 15.18 -14.37 13.29
CA VAL A 216 16.51 -14.94 13.08
C VAL A 216 17.52 -14.21 13.95
N LYS A 217 18.34 -14.98 14.66
CA LYS A 217 19.49 -14.50 15.41
C LYS A 217 20.74 -15.10 14.79
N ASP A 218 21.62 -14.26 14.25
CA ASP A 218 22.91 -14.75 13.75
C ASP A 218 23.84 -15.07 14.92
N LYS A 219 24.38 -16.30 14.94
CA LYS A 219 25.36 -16.73 15.95
C LYS A 219 26.74 -16.11 15.73
N ARG A 220 27.02 -15.62 14.52
CA ARG A 220 28.31 -15.03 14.13
C ARG A 220 28.41 -13.55 14.49
N ALA A 221 27.29 -12.85 14.58
CA ALA A 221 27.24 -11.43 14.90
C ALA A 221 25.97 -11.09 15.71
N VAL A 222 26.15 -10.65 16.96
CA VAL A 222 25.04 -10.23 17.83
C VAL A 222 24.33 -9.04 17.18
N GLY A 223 23.00 -9.12 17.10
CA GLY A 223 22.16 -8.07 16.51
C GLY A 223 21.90 -8.23 15.01
N ARG A 224 22.70 -9.02 14.28
CA ARG A 224 22.44 -9.32 12.86
C ARG A 224 21.28 -10.30 12.72
N LYS A 225 20.30 -9.91 11.89
CA LYS A 225 19.11 -10.70 11.55
C LYS A 225 19.16 -11.08 10.06
N ALA A 226 18.17 -11.85 9.58
CA ALA A 226 18.05 -12.18 8.15
C ALA A 226 17.60 -11.00 7.27
N ILE A 227 17.27 -9.88 7.89
CA ILE A 227 16.96 -8.62 7.22
C ILE A 227 17.40 -7.48 8.13
N ASN A 228 18.16 -6.52 7.61
CA ASN A 228 18.74 -5.41 8.39
C ASN A 228 18.61 -4.11 7.60
N MET A 229 18.59 -2.97 8.29
CA MET A 229 18.58 -1.67 7.62
C MET A 229 19.98 -1.34 7.09
N GLU A 230 20.05 -0.84 5.86
CA GLU A 230 21.28 -0.39 5.23
C GLU A 230 21.04 0.92 4.45
N PRO A 231 22.07 1.76 4.24
CA PRO A 231 21.95 2.98 3.44
C PRO A 231 21.36 2.70 2.05
N GLN A 232 20.29 3.41 1.70
CA GLN A 232 19.57 3.24 0.44
C GLN A 232 20.35 3.73 -0.80
N PRO A 233 21.04 4.89 -0.81
CA PRO A 233 21.63 5.44 -2.03
C PRO A 233 22.51 4.48 -2.85
N PRO A 234 23.42 3.69 -2.25
CA PRO A 234 24.23 2.73 -3.03
C PRO A 234 23.45 1.53 -3.56
N LEU A 235 22.27 1.24 -3.02
CA LEU A 235 21.46 0.06 -3.34
C LEU A 235 20.33 0.35 -4.32
N ARG A 236 19.79 1.57 -4.28
CA ARG A 236 18.52 1.94 -4.93
C ARG A 236 18.43 1.52 -6.40
N GLU A 237 19.45 1.79 -7.21
CA GLU A 237 19.38 1.52 -8.65
C GLU A 237 19.38 0.02 -8.97
N ALA A 238 20.18 -0.77 -8.24
CA ALA A 238 20.20 -2.22 -8.40
C ALA A 238 18.90 -2.85 -7.87
N GLU A 239 18.44 -2.41 -6.69
CA GLU A 239 17.23 -2.94 -6.08
C GLU A 239 15.95 -2.53 -6.83
N ALA A 240 15.94 -1.40 -7.55
CA ALA A 240 14.83 -1.03 -8.42
C ALA A 240 14.70 -2.02 -9.60
N LYS A 241 15.84 -2.39 -10.23
CA LYS A 241 15.86 -3.42 -11.28
C LYS A 241 15.48 -4.79 -10.75
N ASN A 242 15.96 -5.15 -9.55
CA ASN A 242 15.56 -6.38 -8.88
C ASN A 242 14.05 -6.40 -8.57
N TRP A 243 13.49 -5.27 -8.14
CA TRP A 243 12.05 -5.12 -7.89
C TRP A 243 11.23 -5.28 -9.18
N ASP A 244 11.64 -4.64 -10.28
CA ASP A 244 10.96 -4.77 -11.56
C ASP A 244 10.97 -6.22 -12.07
N TYR A 245 12.12 -6.89 -11.97
CA TYR A 245 12.24 -8.30 -12.30
C TYR A 245 11.37 -9.18 -11.37
N PHE A 246 11.39 -8.94 -10.05
CA PHE A 246 10.53 -9.64 -9.09
C PHE A 246 9.04 -9.50 -9.42
N MET A 247 8.61 -8.32 -9.86
CA MET A 247 7.24 -8.07 -10.27
C MET A 247 6.89 -8.76 -11.60
N SER A 248 7.87 -8.99 -12.48
CA SER A 248 7.69 -9.75 -13.73
C SER A 248 7.50 -11.25 -13.51
N ILE A 249 8.01 -11.81 -12.41
CA ILE A 249 7.79 -13.21 -12.04
C ILE A 249 6.28 -13.41 -11.81
N PRO A 250 5.63 -14.40 -12.45
CA PRO A 250 4.20 -14.66 -12.21
C PRO A 250 3.92 -14.97 -10.74
N ASP A 251 2.80 -14.46 -10.22
CA ASP A 251 2.32 -14.87 -8.90
C ASP A 251 1.92 -16.36 -8.93
N LEU A 252 2.12 -17.08 -7.82
CA LEU A 252 1.64 -18.45 -7.70
C LEU A 252 0.12 -18.51 -7.88
N ASP A 253 -0.35 -19.58 -8.50
CA ASP A 253 -1.78 -19.83 -8.65
C ASP A 253 -2.43 -19.91 -7.26
N ARG A 254 -3.38 -19.00 -6.99
CA ARG A 254 -4.08 -18.88 -5.71
C ARG A 254 -4.72 -20.20 -5.27
N LYS A 255 -5.16 -21.04 -6.22
CA LYS A 255 -5.77 -22.36 -5.93
C LYS A 255 -4.81 -23.33 -5.24
N LEU A 256 -3.50 -23.10 -5.35
CA LEU A 256 -2.47 -23.96 -4.75
C LEU A 256 -2.06 -23.50 -3.35
N ILE A 257 -2.55 -22.34 -2.90
CA ILE A 257 -2.13 -21.72 -1.65
C ILE A 257 -3.21 -21.95 -0.59
N ASN A 258 -2.83 -22.58 0.52
CA ASN A 258 -3.62 -22.56 1.75
C ASN A 258 -3.13 -21.41 2.66
N PRO A 259 -3.88 -20.30 2.79
CA PRO A 259 -3.42 -19.10 3.49
C PRO A 259 -3.60 -19.16 5.02
N SER A 260 -3.81 -20.35 5.61
CA SER A 260 -3.98 -20.52 7.07
C SER A 260 -2.74 -20.23 7.91
N THR A 261 -1.57 -20.05 7.29
CA THR A 261 -0.32 -19.68 7.97
C THR A 261 0.20 -18.34 7.45
N ILE A 262 0.96 -17.62 8.30
CA ILE A 262 1.58 -16.34 7.91
C ILE A 262 2.37 -16.52 6.62
N LYS A 263 3.33 -17.46 6.57
CA LYS A 263 4.19 -17.64 5.40
C LYS A 263 3.42 -17.91 4.11
N ASN A 264 2.30 -18.65 4.16
CA ASN A 264 1.52 -18.97 2.97
C ASN A 264 0.61 -17.82 2.56
N SER A 265 -0.03 -17.14 3.52
CA SER A 265 -0.86 -15.95 3.23
C SER A 265 -0.07 -14.85 2.52
N GLN A 266 1.23 -14.75 2.82
CA GLN A 266 2.11 -13.74 2.24
C GLN A 266 2.61 -14.09 0.83
N LEU A 267 2.36 -15.31 0.32
CA LEU A 267 2.54 -15.64 -1.10
C LEU A 267 1.47 -14.99 -1.99
N LEU A 268 0.33 -14.62 -1.42
CA LEU A 268 -0.73 -13.92 -2.14
C LEU A 268 -0.31 -12.46 -2.36
N ARG A 269 -0.48 -11.99 -3.60
CA ARG A 269 -0.21 -10.60 -3.96
C ARG A 269 -1.05 -9.63 -3.10
N PRO A 270 -0.44 -8.64 -2.44
CA PRO A 270 -1.18 -7.56 -1.79
C PRO A 270 -1.86 -6.68 -2.84
N LEU A 271 -3.13 -6.34 -2.59
CA LEU A 271 -3.94 -5.43 -3.41
C LEU A 271 -4.23 -4.11 -2.69
N PHE A 272 -3.47 -3.83 -1.63
CA PHE A 272 -3.35 -2.56 -0.95
C PHE A 272 -1.86 -2.29 -0.76
N GLU A 273 -1.30 -1.34 -1.52
CA GLU A 273 0.14 -1.11 -1.61
C GLU A 273 0.51 0.37 -1.65
N PHE A 274 1.64 0.72 -1.03
CA PHE A 274 2.28 2.04 -1.13
C PHE A 274 1.39 3.23 -0.69
N SER A 275 0.49 3.00 0.27
CA SER A 275 -0.42 4.04 0.79
C SER A 275 0.31 5.25 1.38
N GLY A 276 -0.38 6.39 1.46
CA GLY A 276 0.11 7.61 2.12
C GLY A 276 0.22 7.54 3.66
N ALA A 277 -0.06 6.39 4.28
CA ALA A 277 0.00 6.21 5.73
C ALA A 277 1.41 6.48 6.31
N CYS A 278 1.46 6.79 7.60
CA CYS A 278 2.69 7.04 8.34
C CYS A 278 3.69 5.86 8.26
N ALA A 279 4.98 6.16 8.40
CA ALA A 279 6.01 5.13 8.58
C ALA A 279 5.70 4.32 9.86
N GLY A 280 5.47 3.02 9.71
CA GLY A 280 5.12 2.16 10.85
C GLY A 280 3.65 2.22 11.27
N CYS A 281 2.73 2.67 10.40
CA CYS A 281 1.29 2.69 10.68
C CYS A 281 0.79 1.32 11.16
N GLY A 282 0.02 1.30 12.26
CA GLY A 282 -0.54 0.09 12.84
C GLY A 282 -1.77 -0.46 12.10
N GLU A 283 -2.43 0.35 11.26
CA GLU A 283 -3.68 -0.02 10.61
C GLU A 283 -3.46 -0.83 9.31
N THR A 284 -2.57 -0.36 8.45
CA THR A 284 -2.45 -0.85 7.07
C THR A 284 -1.97 -2.31 6.92
N PRO A 285 -1.21 -2.95 7.83
CA PRO A 285 -0.93 -4.38 7.75
C PRO A 285 -2.20 -5.25 7.74
N TYR A 286 -3.24 -4.83 8.47
CA TYR A 286 -4.53 -5.53 8.52
C TYR A 286 -5.30 -5.35 7.20
N VAL A 287 -5.38 -4.11 6.70
CA VAL A 287 -6.03 -3.80 5.41
C VAL A 287 -5.33 -4.51 4.24
N LYS A 288 -3.99 -4.54 4.25
CA LYS A 288 -3.18 -5.33 3.32
C LYS A 288 -3.56 -6.80 3.35
N LEU A 289 -3.68 -7.41 4.54
CA LEU A 289 -4.06 -8.81 4.65
C LEU A 289 -5.47 -9.08 4.10
N VAL A 290 -6.45 -8.21 4.39
CA VAL A 290 -7.80 -8.29 3.80
C VAL A 290 -7.72 -8.28 2.28
N SER A 291 -6.93 -7.38 1.70
CA SER A 291 -6.71 -7.29 0.25
C SER A 291 -6.08 -8.56 -0.34
N GLN A 292 -5.19 -9.23 0.38
CA GLN A 292 -4.52 -10.45 -0.07
C GLN A 292 -5.51 -11.63 -0.12
N LEU A 293 -6.33 -11.76 0.92
CA LEU A 293 -7.25 -12.87 1.09
C LEU A 293 -8.50 -12.75 0.22
N PHE A 294 -9.04 -11.53 0.08
CA PHE A 294 -10.37 -11.31 -0.51
C PHE A 294 -10.39 -10.28 -1.62
N GLY A 295 -9.28 -9.60 -1.91
CA GLY A 295 -9.28 -8.38 -2.71
C GLY A 295 -9.74 -8.55 -4.16
N ASP A 296 -9.63 -9.75 -4.73
CA ASP A 296 -10.13 -10.05 -6.08
C ASP A 296 -11.67 -10.12 -6.17
N ARG A 297 -12.37 -10.00 -5.03
CA ARG A 297 -13.83 -10.01 -4.88
C ARG A 297 -14.33 -9.16 -3.70
N ALA A 298 -13.49 -8.25 -3.20
CA ALA A 298 -13.83 -7.38 -2.09
C ALA A 298 -14.58 -6.13 -2.57
N VAL A 299 -15.57 -5.73 -1.79
CA VAL A 299 -16.27 -4.44 -1.93
C VAL A 299 -16.16 -3.76 -0.57
N ILE A 300 -15.56 -2.58 -0.53
CA ILE A 300 -15.15 -1.88 0.69
C ILE A 300 -15.96 -0.60 0.83
N ALA A 301 -16.74 -0.53 1.90
CA ALA A 301 -17.25 0.71 2.47
C ALA A 301 -16.26 1.16 3.55
N ASN A 302 -15.73 2.37 3.41
CA ASN A 302 -14.75 2.92 4.34
C ASN A 302 -15.30 4.17 5.04
N ALA A 303 -15.26 4.20 6.36
CA ALA A 303 -15.60 5.40 7.14
C ALA A 303 -14.54 6.47 6.93
N THR A 304 -14.93 7.73 7.09
CA THR A 304 -13.97 8.84 7.10
C THR A 304 -13.04 8.74 8.31
N GLY A 305 -11.73 8.93 8.10
CA GLY A 305 -10.69 8.85 9.13
C GLY A 305 -9.34 8.52 8.51
N CYS A 306 -8.35 8.10 9.30
CA CYS A 306 -7.03 7.72 8.77
C CYS A 306 -7.15 6.74 7.60
N SER A 307 -8.03 5.73 7.73
CA SER A 307 -8.23 4.71 6.70
C SER A 307 -8.80 5.21 5.38
N SER A 308 -9.63 6.27 5.36
CA SER A 308 -10.02 6.90 4.10
C SER A 308 -8.93 7.83 3.55
N ILE A 309 -8.15 8.48 4.43
CA ILE A 309 -7.06 9.36 4.01
C ILE A 309 -5.94 8.56 3.36
N TYR A 310 -5.36 7.57 4.03
CA TYR A 310 -4.33 6.77 3.38
C TYR A 310 -4.89 5.84 2.29
N GLY A 311 -6.21 5.57 2.31
CA GLY A 311 -6.90 4.63 1.42
C GLY A 311 -7.46 5.27 0.15
N GLY A 312 -7.60 6.59 0.10
CA GLY A 312 -8.24 7.28 -1.02
C GLY A 312 -8.02 8.80 -1.08
N ASN A 313 -7.05 9.35 -0.35
CA ASN A 313 -6.70 10.77 -0.52
C ASN A 313 -6.00 10.98 -1.87
N LEU A 314 -6.69 11.67 -2.77
CA LEU A 314 -6.24 11.97 -4.11
C LEU A 314 -4.94 12.82 -4.08
N PRO A 315 -4.03 12.66 -5.06
CA PRO A 315 -4.28 12.13 -6.41
C PRO A 315 -4.19 10.61 -6.55
N THR A 316 -3.59 9.88 -5.61
CA THR A 316 -3.29 8.46 -5.78
C THR A 316 -4.08 7.55 -4.84
N THR A 317 -4.26 6.29 -5.23
CA THR A 317 -5.00 5.28 -4.46
C THR A 317 -4.19 3.98 -4.34
N PRO A 318 -4.13 3.36 -3.15
CA PRO A 318 -3.35 2.14 -2.90
C PRO A 318 -4.01 0.84 -3.34
N TRP A 319 -5.28 0.89 -3.77
CA TRP A 319 -6.08 -0.30 -4.09
C TRP A 319 -5.70 -0.90 -5.46
N ALA A 320 -4.75 -1.83 -5.46
CA ALA A 320 -4.23 -2.42 -6.68
C ALA A 320 -5.14 -3.51 -7.29
N LYS A 321 -4.72 -4.01 -8.45
CA LYS A 321 -5.39 -5.09 -9.18
C LYS A 321 -4.46 -6.31 -9.31
N ASP A 322 -5.05 -7.49 -9.37
CA ASP A 322 -4.37 -8.73 -9.71
C ASP A 322 -4.05 -8.78 -11.22
N ALA A 323 -3.39 -9.88 -11.65
CA ALA A 323 -3.05 -10.10 -13.05
C ALA A 323 -4.27 -10.22 -13.99
N ASN A 324 -5.47 -10.44 -13.45
CA ASN A 324 -6.72 -10.50 -14.19
C ASN A 324 -7.47 -9.15 -14.21
N GLY A 325 -6.87 -8.09 -13.67
CA GLY A 325 -7.50 -6.77 -13.57
C GLY A 325 -8.54 -6.65 -12.45
N ARG A 326 -8.61 -7.60 -11.51
CA ARG A 326 -9.55 -7.62 -10.39
C ARG A 326 -8.90 -7.04 -9.14
N GLY A 327 -9.62 -6.22 -8.41
CA GLY A 327 -9.17 -5.66 -7.15
C GLY A 327 -10.33 -5.15 -6.31
N PRO A 328 -10.07 -4.67 -5.09
CA PRO A 328 -11.12 -4.15 -4.24
C PRO A 328 -11.85 -2.99 -4.91
N ALA A 329 -13.17 -3.06 -4.97
CA ALA A 329 -13.99 -1.88 -5.21
C ALA A 329 -14.05 -1.11 -3.89
N TRP A 330 -13.63 0.15 -3.87
CA TRP A 330 -13.53 0.95 -2.66
C TRP A 330 -14.35 2.23 -2.78
N SER A 331 -15.03 2.61 -1.71
CA SER A 331 -15.74 3.88 -1.61
C SER A 331 -15.79 4.35 -0.16
N ASN A 332 -15.73 5.67 0.02
CA ASN A 332 -15.97 6.36 1.28
C ASN A 332 -17.22 7.24 1.09
N SER A 333 -18.27 6.96 1.88
CA SER A 333 -19.47 7.80 1.95
C SER A 333 -19.19 8.94 2.93
N LEU A 334 -19.63 8.83 4.19
CA LEU A 334 -19.38 9.81 5.24
C LEU A 334 -18.71 9.17 6.45
N PHE A 335 -18.56 9.95 7.51
CA PHE A 335 -17.98 9.48 8.76
C PHE A 335 -18.99 8.65 9.56
N GLU A 336 -20.24 9.10 9.59
CA GLU A 336 -21.32 8.62 10.43
C GLU A 336 -22.11 7.43 9.85
N ASP A 337 -22.09 7.23 8.53
CA ASP A 337 -23.02 6.32 7.82
C ASP A 337 -22.39 5.04 7.26
N ASN A 338 -21.12 4.79 7.59
CA ASN A 338 -20.33 3.77 6.90
C ASN A 338 -20.90 2.34 7.04
N ALA A 339 -21.52 2.04 8.18
CA ALA A 339 -22.11 0.72 8.39
C ALA A 339 -23.29 0.51 7.45
N GLU A 340 -24.20 1.49 7.41
CA GLU A 340 -25.40 1.54 6.59
C GLU A 340 -25.05 1.56 5.11
N PHE A 341 -23.98 2.28 4.76
CA PHE A 341 -23.44 2.34 3.41
C PHE A 341 -23.00 0.95 2.94
N GLY A 342 -22.21 0.24 3.74
CA GLY A 342 -21.81 -1.14 3.46
C GLY A 342 -22.99 -2.13 3.45
N LEU A 343 -23.99 -1.92 4.30
CA LEU A 343 -25.23 -2.70 4.26
C LEU A 343 -25.98 -2.47 2.93
N GLY A 344 -26.05 -1.24 2.44
CA GLY A 344 -26.61 -0.91 1.13
C GLY A 344 -25.92 -1.65 -0.02
N MET A 345 -24.58 -1.71 0.01
CA MET A 345 -23.80 -2.52 -0.94
C MET A 345 -24.16 -4.01 -0.85
N ARG A 346 -24.27 -4.55 0.37
CA ARG A 346 -24.64 -5.96 0.59
C ARG A 346 -26.04 -6.28 0.06
N LEU A 347 -27.04 -5.45 0.36
CA LEU A 347 -28.41 -5.62 -0.10
C LEU A 347 -28.49 -5.56 -1.64
N THR A 348 -27.72 -4.67 -2.26
CA THR A 348 -27.65 -4.56 -3.72
C THR A 348 -27.09 -5.85 -4.34
N ILE A 349 -25.97 -6.35 -3.82
CA ILE A 349 -25.35 -7.59 -4.34
C ILE A 349 -26.27 -8.79 -4.10
N ASP A 350 -26.97 -8.86 -2.96
CA ASP A 350 -27.96 -9.91 -2.68
C ASP A 350 -29.08 -9.90 -3.73
N LYS A 351 -29.66 -8.73 -4.01
CA LYS A 351 -30.75 -8.60 -4.97
C LYS A 351 -30.30 -8.90 -6.41
N GLN A 352 -29.10 -8.43 -6.79
CA GLN A 352 -28.53 -8.74 -8.10
C GLN A 352 -28.23 -10.23 -8.26
N ASN A 353 -27.74 -10.89 -7.21
CA ASN A 353 -27.53 -12.33 -7.20
C ASN A 353 -28.86 -13.09 -7.33
N GLU A 354 -29.87 -12.74 -6.52
CA GLU A 354 -31.21 -13.33 -6.62
C GLU A 354 -31.77 -13.23 -8.04
N HIS A 355 -31.72 -12.03 -8.62
CA HIS A 355 -32.22 -11.81 -9.98
C HIS A 355 -31.43 -12.58 -11.04
N ALA A 356 -30.10 -12.66 -10.91
CA ALA A 356 -29.27 -13.48 -11.79
C ALA A 356 -29.64 -14.97 -11.70
N ARG A 357 -29.97 -15.48 -10.51
CA ARG A 357 -30.40 -16.87 -10.31
C ARG A 357 -31.76 -17.14 -10.96
N GLU A 358 -32.72 -16.22 -10.81
CA GLU A 358 -34.04 -16.29 -11.46
C GLU A 358 -33.91 -16.32 -12.99
N LEU A 359 -33.14 -15.38 -13.55
CA LEU A 359 -32.89 -15.31 -14.99
C LEU A 359 -32.20 -16.57 -15.48
N LEU A 360 -31.17 -17.06 -14.79
CA LEU A 360 -30.43 -18.26 -15.18
C LEU A 360 -31.36 -19.49 -15.32
N LYS A 361 -32.34 -19.64 -14.41
CA LYS A 361 -33.35 -20.72 -14.51
C LYS A 361 -34.22 -20.61 -15.76
N SER A 362 -34.55 -19.39 -16.21
CA SER A 362 -35.33 -19.23 -17.45
C SER A 362 -34.58 -19.68 -18.71
N PHE A 363 -33.25 -19.87 -18.64
CA PHE A 363 -32.43 -20.35 -19.75
C PHE A 363 -32.15 -21.86 -19.70
N GLU A 364 -32.79 -22.63 -18.80
CA GLU A 364 -32.56 -24.09 -18.67
C GLU A 364 -32.71 -24.87 -19.99
N GLN A 365 -33.69 -24.52 -20.83
CA GLN A 365 -33.90 -25.20 -22.12
C GLN A 365 -32.75 -24.95 -23.11
N GLU A 366 -32.13 -23.77 -23.08
CA GLU A 366 -31.01 -23.40 -23.96
C GLU A 366 -29.67 -23.92 -23.40
N LEU A 367 -29.54 -23.99 -22.09
CA LEU A 367 -28.29 -24.18 -21.37
C LEU A 367 -28.10 -25.57 -20.75
N SER A 368 -29.15 -26.39 -20.73
CA SER A 368 -29.31 -27.65 -19.99
C SER A 368 -29.45 -27.48 -18.47
N THR A 369 -30.34 -28.29 -17.87
CA THR A 369 -30.62 -28.29 -16.43
C THR A 369 -29.37 -28.58 -15.59
N ASP A 370 -28.56 -29.58 -15.97
CA ASP A 370 -27.35 -29.95 -15.22
C ASP A 370 -26.35 -28.79 -15.12
N TRP A 371 -26.21 -27.98 -16.18
CA TRP A 371 -25.27 -26.87 -16.18
C TRP A 371 -25.79 -25.67 -15.38
N VAL A 372 -27.09 -25.39 -15.45
CA VAL A 372 -27.74 -24.37 -14.61
C VAL A 372 -27.59 -24.73 -13.13
N GLU A 373 -27.90 -25.96 -12.74
CA GLU A 373 -27.76 -26.42 -11.34
C GLU A 373 -26.29 -26.40 -10.88
N ALA A 374 -25.34 -26.73 -11.75
CA ALA A 374 -23.91 -26.64 -11.43
C ALA A 374 -23.44 -25.20 -11.15
N ILE A 375 -24.03 -24.20 -11.81
CA ILE A 375 -23.74 -22.77 -11.54
C ILE A 375 -24.44 -22.32 -10.26
N LEU A 376 -25.70 -22.71 -10.06
CA LEU A 376 -26.52 -22.28 -8.92
C LEU A 376 -26.04 -22.84 -7.58
N ASN A 377 -25.51 -24.06 -7.59
CA ASN A 377 -25.08 -24.79 -6.40
C ASN A 377 -23.55 -24.93 -6.29
N ALA A 378 -22.80 -24.11 -7.03
CA ALA A 378 -21.35 -24.12 -6.99
C ALA A 378 -20.79 -23.86 -5.59
N ASP A 379 -19.95 -24.78 -5.12
CA ASP A 379 -19.15 -24.53 -3.92
C ASP A 379 -18.11 -23.45 -4.19
N GLN A 380 -18.05 -22.48 -3.28
CA GLN A 380 -17.25 -21.25 -3.35
C GLN A 380 -16.60 -20.96 -1.99
N THR A 381 -16.34 -22.00 -1.18
CA THR A 381 -15.70 -21.85 0.14
C THR A 381 -14.22 -21.48 0.05
N ASP A 382 -13.53 -21.82 -1.03
CA ASP A 382 -12.10 -21.56 -1.23
C ASP A 382 -11.79 -20.93 -2.62
N ASP A 383 -10.53 -20.58 -2.85
CA ASP A 383 -10.06 -19.99 -4.11
C ASP A 383 -10.29 -20.93 -5.32
N ALA A 384 -10.27 -22.25 -5.14
CA ALA A 384 -10.52 -23.22 -6.21
C ALA A 384 -11.99 -23.22 -6.66
N GLY A 385 -12.93 -23.24 -5.71
CA GLY A 385 -14.36 -23.11 -5.98
C GLY A 385 -14.72 -21.78 -6.64
N ILE A 386 -14.13 -20.67 -6.15
CA ILE A 386 -14.30 -19.35 -6.76
C ILE A 386 -13.76 -19.30 -8.20
N ALA A 387 -12.58 -19.87 -8.45
CA ALA A 387 -12.01 -19.93 -9.79
C ALA A 387 -12.87 -20.78 -10.75
N ALA A 388 -13.33 -21.95 -10.30
CA ALA A 388 -14.23 -22.80 -11.06
C ALA A 388 -15.56 -22.08 -11.38
N GLN A 389 -16.10 -21.31 -10.43
CA GLN A 389 -17.32 -20.54 -10.68
C GLN A 389 -17.09 -19.44 -11.71
N ARG A 390 -15.97 -18.72 -11.64
CA ARG A 390 -15.61 -17.71 -12.65
C ARG A 390 -15.51 -18.30 -14.06
N GLU A 391 -14.93 -19.49 -14.19
CA GLU A 391 -14.87 -20.22 -15.46
C GLU A 391 -16.29 -20.50 -16.01
N ARG A 392 -17.20 -21.00 -15.16
CA ARG A 392 -18.61 -21.22 -15.55
C ARG A 392 -19.29 -19.92 -15.99
N ILE A 393 -19.07 -18.81 -15.27
CA ILE A 393 -19.65 -17.51 -15.60
C ILE A 393 -19.08 -16.95 -16.91
N ALA A 394 -17.78 -17.12 -17.18
CA ALA A 394 -17.19 -16.74 -18.46
C ALA A 394 -17.81 -17.53 -19.63
N GLN A 395 -17.99 -18.84 -19.46
CA GLN A 395 -18.65 -19.69 -20.44
C GLN A 395 -20.14 -19.33 -20.64
N LEU A 396 -20.86 -19.01 -19.55
CA LEU A 396 -22.24 -18.50 -19.60
C LEU A 396 -22.34 -17.24 -20.45
N LYS A 397 -21.50 -16.24 -20.17
CA LYS A 397 -21.46 -14.99 -20.93
C LYS A 397 -21.14 -15.24 -22.40
N ASN A 398 -20.20 -16.13 -22.70
CA ASN A 398 -19.86 -16.46 -24.08
C ASN A 398 -21.03 -17.11 -24.85
N LYS A 399 -21.73 -18.09 -24.25
CA LYS A 399 -22.88 -18.75 -24.88
C LYS A 399 -24.01 -17.77 -25.16
N LEU A 400 -24.32 -16.89 -24.22
CA LEU A 400 -25.42 -15.93 -24.34
C LEU A 400 -25.05 -14.66 -25.11
N SER A 401 -23.77 -14.43 -25.43
CA SER A 401 -23.27 -13.18 -26.04
C SER A 401 -23.95 -12.78 -27.35
N LYS A 402 -24.44 -13.75 -28.13
CA LYS A 402 -25.13 -13.55 -29.41
C LYS A 402 -26.64 -13.68 -29.33
N SER A 403 -27.19 -13.89 -28.13
CA SER A 403 -28.63 -14.03 -27.95
C SER A 403 -29.33 -12.70 -28.23
N SER A 404 -30.45 -12.76 -28.96
CA SER A 404 -31.32 -11.61 -29.21
C SER A 404 -32.32 -11.37 -28.07
N ASN A 405 -32.42 -12.30 -27.11
CA ASN A 405 -33.30 -12.17 -25.95
C ASN A 405 -32.78 -11.06 -25.01
N SER A 406 -33.63 -10.11 -24.64
CA SER A 406 -33.28 -9.05 -23.68
C SER A 406 -32.88 -9.61 -22.31
N GLN A 407 -33.54 -10.67 -21.85
CA GLN A 407 -33.21 -11.31 -20.58
C GLN A 407 -31.80 -11.93 -20.57
N ALA A 408 -31.26 -12.30 -21.73
CA ALA A 408 -29.89 -12.80 -21.83
C ALA A 408 -28.89 -11.67 -21.58
N LYS A 409 -29.17 -10.45 -22.06
CA LYS A 409 -28.36 -9.27 -21.80
C LYS A 409 -28.40 -8.88 -20.33
N ASP A 410 -29.59 -8.93 -19.73
CA ASP A 410 -29.76 -8.67 -18.29
C ASP A 410 -28.97 -9.69 -17.47
N LEU A 411 -29.07 -10.98 -17.78
CA LEU A 411 -28.30 -12.03 -17.13
C LEU A 411 -26.79 -11.82 -17.29
N ILE A 412 -26.30 -11.50 -18.50
CA ILE A 412 -24.88 -11.21 -18.73
C ILE A 412 -24.38 -10.08 -17.84
N SER A 413 -25.18 -9.01 -17.68
CA SER A 413 -24.81 -7.85 -16.86
C SER A 413 -24.72 -8.19 -15.37
N LEU A 414 -25.48 -9.17 -14.90
CA LEU A 414 -25.56 -9.57 -13.49
C LEU A 414 -24.75 -10.82 -13.16
N ALA A 415 -24.32 -11.60 -14.14
CA ALA A 415 -23.74 -12.93 -13.94
C ALA A 415 -22.49 -12.93 -13.04
N ASP A 416 -21.73 -11.83 -13.00
CA ASP A 416 -20.59 -11.72 -12.08
C ASP A 416 -20.99 -11.73 -10.60
N ASN A 417 -22.23 -11.40 -10.27
CA ASN A 417 -22.77 -11.49 -8.90
C ASN A 417 -23.04 -12.93 -8.47
N LEU A 418 -23.06 -13.90 -9.39
CA LEU A 418 -23.10 -15.34 -9.06
C LEU A 418 -21.76 -15.83 -8.47
N VAL A 419 -20.68 -15.05 -8.64
CA VAL A 419 -19.41 -15.23 -7.93
C VAL A 419 -19.47 -14.47 -6.61
N LYS A 420 -19.31 -15.19 -5.49
CA LYS A 420 -19.40 -14.66 -4.12
C LYS A 420 -18.56 -13.39 -3.93
N LYS A 421 -19.19 -12.30 -3.48
CA LYS A 421 -18.53 -11.05 -3.09
C LYS A 421 -18.30 -10.99 -1.58
N SER A 422 -17.22 -10.34 -1.16
CA SER A 422 -16.91 -10.08 0.25
C SER A 422 -17.12 -8.60 0.55
N VAL A 423 -18.19 -8.26 1.26
CA VAL A 423 -18.45 -6.87 1.67
C VAL A 423 -17.70 -6.60 2.97
N TRP A 424 -16.86 -5.57 2.96
CA TRP A 424 -16.06 -5.13 4.10
C TRP A 424 -16.45 -3.69 4.47
N ILE A 425 -16.69 -3.47 5.76
CA ILE A 425 -16.97 -2.18 6.37
C ILE A 425 -15.77 -1.85 7.24
N ILE A 426 -14.95 -0.91 6.81
CA ILE A 426 -13.67 -0.57 7.45
C ILE A 426 -13.77 0.83 8.06
N GLY A 427 -13.29 1.02 9.29
CA GLY A 427 -13.21 2.33 9.92
C GLY A 427 -12.42 2.31 11.23
N GLY A 428 -12.11 3.48 11.76
CA GLY A 428 -11.40 3.63 13.04
C GLY A 428 -12.33 3.55 14.26
N ASP A 429 -11.74 3.63 15.45
CA ASP A 429 -12.46 3.61 16.73
C ASP A 429 -13.49 4.75 16.84
N GLY A 430 -13.15 6.00 16.51
CA GLY A 430 -14.11 7.10 16.57
C GLY A 430 -15.36 6.96 15.68
N TRP A 431 -15.26 6.20 14.59
CA TRP A 431 -16.46 5.82 13.84
C TRP A 431 -17.26 4.75 14.61
N ALA A 432 -16.59 3.67 15.00
CA ALA A 432 -17.25 2.47 15.51
C ALA A 432 -17.85 2.64 16.91
N TYR A 433 -17.19 3.38 17.80
CA TYR A 433 -17.58 3.51 19.20
C TYR A 433 -18.40 4.78 19.48
N ASP A 434 -18.33 5.78 18.60
CA ASP A 434 -19.01 7.07 18.79
C ASP A 434 -20.01 7.37 17.66
N ILE A 435 -19.60 8.11 16.63
CA ILE A 435 -20.54 8.74 15.70
C ILE A 435 -21.34 7.74 14.85
N GLY A 436 -20.73 6.62 14.48
CA GLY A 436 -21.35 5.57 13.67
C GLY A 436 -21.87 4.38 14.46
N TYR A 437 -21.80 4.41 15.80
CA TYR A 437 -22.15 3.26 16.65
C TYR A 437 -23.61 2.81 16.46
N GLY A 438 -24.55 3.76 16.38
CA GLY A 438 -25.96 3.43 16.17
C GLY A 438 -26.22 2.71 14.84
N GLY A 439 -25.55 3.13 13.78
CA GLY A 439 -25.59 2.46 12.48
C GLY A 439 -24.94 1.08 12.52
N LEU A 440 -23.79 0.97 13.19
CA LEU A 440 -23.06 -0.28 13.38
C LEU A 440 -23.90 -1.33 14.12
N ASP A 441 -24.53 -0.96 15.24
CA ASP A 441 -25.44 -1.83 15.99
C ASP A 441 -26.58 -2.36 15.11
N HIS A 442 -27.24 -1.47 14.36
CA HIS A 442 -28.33 -1.85 13.46
C HIS A 442 -27.89 -2.84 12.38
N VAL A 443 -26.72 -2.62 11.78
CA VAL A 443 -26.18 -3.50 10.74
C VAL A 443 -25.81 -4.87 11.30
N LEU A 444 -25.21 -4.94 12.49
CA LEU A 444 -24.93 -6.21 13.17
C LEU A 444 -26.23 -6.94 13.52
N ALA A 445 -27.25 -6.23 14.02
CA ALA A 445 -28.55 -6.79 14.36
C ALA A 445 -29.32 -7.32 13.14
N SER A 446 -29.03 -6.81 11.92
CA SER A 446 -29.68 -7.25 10.69
C SER A 446 -29.40 -8.71 10.31
N GLY A 447 -28.33 -9.32 10.85
CA GLY A 447 -27.90 -10.67 10.51
C GLY A 447 -27.40 -10.85 9.07
N ARG A 448 -27.19 -9.76 8.33
CA ARG A 448 -26.68 -9.80 6.96
C ARG A 448 -25.19 -10.14 6.93
N ASN A 449 -24.77 -10.80 5.85
CA ASN A 449 -23.39 -11.24 5.69
C ASN A 449 -22.46 -10.09 5.26
N VAL A 450 -22.00 -9.32 6.24
CA VAL A 450 -20.99 -8.27 6.11
C VAL A 450 -19.81 -8.58 7.04
N ASN A 451 -18.63 -8.07 6.69
CA ASN A 451 -17.43 -8.15 7.54
C ASN A 451 -17.12 -6.74 8.04
N ILE A 452 -16.99 -6.54 9.34
CA ILE A 452 -16.63 -5.24 9.92
C ILE A 452 -15.20 -5.34 10.46
N LEU A 453 -14.35 -4.38 10.09
CA LEU A 453 -12.99 -4.24 10.58
C LEU A 453 -12.85 -2.86 11.25
N VAL A 454 -12.83 -2.85 12.57
CA VAL A 454 -12.51 -1.67 13.38
C VAL A 454 -11.01 -1.61 13.60
N LEU A 455 -10.39 -0.54 13.12
CA LEU A 455 -8.98 -0.25 13.26
C LEU A 455 -8.80 0.61 14.52
N ASP A 456 -8.76 -0.07 15.66
CA ASP A 456 -8.81 0.58 16.97
C ASP A 456 -7.44 1.18 17.33
N THR A 457 -7.38 2.51 17.34
CA THR A 457 -6.21 3.28 17.76
C THR A 457 -6.39 3.90 19.15
N GLU A 458 -7.53 3.64 19.79
CA GLU A 458 -7.98 4.20 21.07
C GLU A 458 -8.08 5.75 21.08
N VAL A 459 -7.97 6.40 19.92
CA VAL A 459 -8.03 7.85 19.72
C VAL A 459 -8.47 8.22 18.31
N TYR A 460 -8.90 9.47 18.12
CA TYR A 460 -9.18 9.99 16.78
C TYR A 460 -7.86 10.39 16.10
N SER A 461 -7.23 9.42 15.43
CA SER A 461 -5.85 9.55 14.91
C SER A 461 -5.68 10.57 13.79
N ASN A 462 -6.69 10.76 12.93
CA ASN A 462 -6.65 11.70 11.80
C ASN A 462 -7.08 13.10 12.21
#